data_AF-A0A2Y8ZT07-F1
#
_entry.id   AF-A0A2Y8ZT07-F1
#
_cell.length_a   1.000
_cell.length_b   1.000
_cell.length_c   1.000
_cell.angle_alpha   90.00
_cell.angle_beta   90.00
_cell.angle_gamma   90.00
#
_symmetry.space_group_name_H-M   'P 1'
#
loop_
_entity.id
_entity.type
_entity.pdbx_description
1 polymer ?
#
loop_
_entity_poly.entity_id
_entity_poly.type
_entity_poly.pdbx_seq_one_letter_code
_entity_poly.pdbx_strand_id
1 'polypeptide(L)'
;MDRLLGRPLRVPYRWLMIAAVVVAAIAHVPVIAPHLDEAPYMGVLFVVLTLACLILAAAIAIHDSAVVYALSVLTCGLAVIGYAATRVVAFPMLADDVGNWWEPLGVVSIVSESIVVIGALSALVRGRAVAARAGSGI
;
A
#
# COMPACT_ATOMS: atom_id res chain seq x y z
N MET A 1 -13.31 -14.78 -15.45
CA MET A 1 -12.36 -14.16 -14.49
C MET A 1 -11.01 -13.87 -15.15
N ASP A 2 -10.57 -14.67 -16.13
CA ASP A 2 -9.26 -14.50 -16.81
C ASP A 2 -9.04 -13.15 -17.52
N ARG A 3 -10.10 -12.45 -17.94
CA ARG A 3 -9.98 -11.11 -18.54
C ARG A 3 -9.57 -10.02 -17.54
N LEU A 4 -9.90 -10.17 -16.25
CA LEU A 4 -9.61 -9.15 -15.24
C LEU A 4 -8.14 -9.20 -14.80
N LEU A 5 -7.52 -10.38 -14.81
CA LEU A 5 -6.15 -10.56 -14.32
C LEU A 5 -5.08 -10.37 -15.42
N GLY A 6 -5.47 -10.31 -16.69
CA GLY A 6 -4.58 -10.00 -17.79
C GLY A 6 -3.38 -10.96 -17.93
N ARG A 7 -2.41 -10.60 -18.78
CA ARG A 7 -1.15 -11.35 -18.91
C ARG A 7 -0.23 -11.06 -17.72
N PRO A 8 0.54 -12.06 -17.25
CA PRO A 8 1.44 -11.87 -16.13
C PRO A 8 2.54 -10.84 -16.46
N LEU A 9 2.82 -9.91 -15.52
CA LEU A 9 3.79 -8.83 -15.72
C LEU A 9 5.26 -9.23 -15.50
N ARG A 10 5.50 -10.42 -14.92
CA ARG A 10 6.81 -11.01 -14.61
C ARG A 10 7.67 -10.07 -13.79
N VAL A 11 7.14 -9.62 -12.66
CA VAL A 11 7.80 -8.64 -11.78
C VAL A 11 8.90 -9.31 -10.94
N PRO A 12 10.19 -8.98 -11.15
CA PRO A 12 11.30 -9.68 -10.48
C PRO A 12 11.40 -9.34 -8.98
N TYR A 13 10.93 -8.16 -8.57
CA TYR A 13 10.95 -7.68 -7.19
C TYR A 13 9.63 -7.93 -6.43
N ARG A 14 8.77 -8.83 -6.93
CA ARG A 14 7.47 -9.12 -6.26
C ARG A 14 7.62 -9.57 -4.81
N TRP A 15 8.69 -10.32 -4.50
CA TRP A 15 8.93 -10.82 -3.15
C TRP A 15 9.32 -9.71 -2.17
N LEU A 16 10.07 -8.71 -2.65
CA LEU A 16 10.35 -7.50 -1.87
C LEU A 16 9.04 -6.75 -1.57
N MET A 17 8.14 -6.65 -2.55
CA MET A 17 6.83 -6.02 -2.34
C MET A 17 5.97 -6.79 -1.33
N ILE A 18 5.98 -8.13 -1.38
CA ILE A 18 5.27 -8.98 -0.42
C ILE A 18 5.84 -8.75 0.99
N ALA A 19 7.17 -8.74 1.15
CA ALA A 19 7.79 -8.46 2.44
C ALA A 19 7.41 -7.05 2.95
N ALA A 20 7.48 -6.05 2.08
CA ALA A 20 7.15 -4.67 2.43
C ALA A 20 5.67 -4.50 2.83
N VAL A 21 4.72 -5.08 2.10
CA VAL A 21 3.29 -4.97 2.44
C VAL A 21 2.93 -5.75 3.72
N VAL A 22 3.66 -6.83 4.03
CA VAL A 22 3.54 -7.53 5.32
C VAL A 22 4.09 -6.68 6.46
N VAL A 23 5.23 -6.01 6.26
CA VAL A 23 5.76 -5.04 7.24
C VAL A 23 4.75 -3.92 7.48
N ALA A 24 4.13 -3.36 6.44
CA ALA A 24 3.08 -2.36 6.56
C ALA A 24 1.90 -2.88 7.40
N ALA A 25 1.41 -4.10 7.12
CA ALA A 25 0.34 -4.71 7.90
C ALA A 25 0.70 -4.84 9.38
N ILE A 26 1.90 -5.36 9.68
CA ILE A 26 2.36 -5.59 11.06
C ILE A 26 2.56 -4.25 11.80
N ALA A 27 3.09 -3.22 11.14
CA ALA A 27 3.34 -1.92 11.75
C ALA A 27 2.08 -1.25 12.29
N HIS A 28 0.91 -1.54 11.70
CA HIS A 28 -0.37 -1.02 12.15
C HIS A 28 -0.95 -1.75 13.36
N VAL A 29 -0.62 -3.03 13.57
CA VAL A 29 -1.24 -3.85 14.63
C VAL A 29 -1.11 -3.22 16.03
N PRO A 30 0.08 -2.74 16.47
CA PRO A 30 0.23 -2.17 17.80
C PRO A 30 -0.56 -0.87 18.02
N VAL A 31 -0.84 -0.11 16.96
CA VAL A 31 -1.52 1.18 17.07
C VAL A 31 -3.04 1.09 16.97
N ILE A 32 -3.60 -0.07 16.56
CA ILE A 32 -5.05 -0.27 16.42
C ILE A 32 -5.79 -0.03 17.73
N ALA A 33 -5.44 -0.77 18.80
CA ALA A 33 -6.18 -0.69 20.06
C ALA A 33 -6.15 0.72 20.69
N PRO A 34 -4.97 1.38 20.81
CA PRO A 34 -4.93 2.77 21.28
C PRO A 34 -5.81 3.71 20.46
N HIS A 35 -5.79 3.60 19.12
CA HIS A 35 -6.61 4.47 18.27
C HIS A 35 -8.09 4.10 18.28
N LEU A 36 -8.47 2.86 18.57
CA LEU A 36 -9.89 2.52 18.76
C LEU A 36 -10.44 3.17 20.04
N ASP A 37 -9.61 3.33 21.06
CA ASP A 37 -9.99 3.99 22.31
C ASP A 37 -9.96 5.52 22.19
N GLU A 38 -8.94 6.08 21.54
CA GLU A 38 -8.72 7.53 21.42
C GLU A 38 -9.46 8.15 20.23
N ALA A 39 -9.35 7.60 19.02
CA ALA A 39 -9.91 8.15 17.79
C ALA A 39 -10.55 7.03 16.96
N PRO A 40 -11.73 6.52 17.33
CA PRO A 40 -12.25 5.23 16.85
C PRO A 40 -12.27 5.05 15.34
N TYR A 41 -12.53 6.13 14.60
CA TYR A 41 -12.55 6.10 13.13
C TYR A 41 -11.16 5.77 12.54
N MET A 42 -10.07 6.24 13.16
CA MET A 42 -8.69 5.93 12.75
C MET A 42 -8.31 4.51 13.13
N GLY A 43 -8.72 4.05 14.32
CA GLY A 43 -8.56 2.66 14.71
C GLY A 43 -9.21 1.70 13.71
N VAL A 44 -10.43 1.99 13.26
CA VAL A 44 -11.12 1.21 12.21
C VAL A 44 -10.36 1.28 10.88
N LEU A 45 -9.87 2.46 10.47
CA LEU A 45 -9.07 2.59 9.25
C LEU A 45 -7.79 1.74 9.31
N PHE A 46 -7.11 1.69 10.46
CA PHE A 46 -5.94 0.82 10.64
C PHE A 46 -6.29 -0.67 10.58
N VAL A 47 -7.43 -1.09 11.11
CA VAL A 47 -7.92 -2.48 10.93
C VAL A 47 -8.15 -2.78 9.45
N VAL A 48 -8.87 -1.91 8.73
CA VAL A 48 -9.17 -2.09 7.31
C VAL A 48 -7.88 -2.13 6.49
N LEU A 49 -6.95 -1.22 6.74
CA LEU A 49 -5.66 -1.17 6.06
C LEU A 49 -4.82 -2.42 6.33
N THR A 50 -4.76 -2.87 7.59
CA THR A 50 -4.06 -4.11 7.96
C THR A 50 -4.60 -5.31 7.19
N LEU A 51 -5.92 -5.50 7.15
CA LEU A 51 -6.55 -6.59 6.41
C LEU A 51 -6.31 -6.46 4.91
N ALA A 52 -6.43 -5.24 4.35
CA ALA A 52 -6.17 -4.98 2.94
C ALA A 52 -4.72 -5.32 2.56
N CYS A 53 -3.74 -4.94 3.38
CA CYS A 53 -2.34 -5.26 3.18
C CYS A 53 -2.06 -6.78 3.21
N LEU A 54 -2.69 -7.52 4.13
CA LEU A 54 -2.58 -8.98 4.18
C LEU A 54 -3.21 -9.65 2.95
N ILE A 55 -4.38 -9.18 2.52
CA ILE A 55 -5.03 -9.65 1.28
C ILE A 55 -4.14 -9.34 0.07
N LEU A 56 -3.54 -8.15 0.01
CA LEU A 56 -2.61 -7.78 -1.05
C LEU A 56 -1.35 -8.64 -1.04
N ALA A 57 -0.80 -8.98 0.13
CA ALA A 57 0.34 -9.90 0.24
C ALA A 57 0.02 -11.24 -0.43
N ALA A 58 -1.13 -11.83 -0.11
CA ALA A 58 -1.59 -13.07 -0.72
C ALA A 58 -1.87 -12.88 -2.23
N ALA A 59 -2.54 -11.79 -2.60
CA ALA A 59 -2.87 -11.51 -4.00
C ALA A 59 -1.62 -11.32 -4.87
N ILE A 60 -0.58 -10.63 -4.40
CA ILE A 60 0.70 -10.47 -5.12
C ILE A 60 1.43 -11.81 -5.23
N ALA A 61 1.35 -12.66 -4.20
CA ALA A 61 1.97 -13.99 -4.22
C ALA A 61 1.32 -14.92 -5.26
N ILE A 62 -0.01 -14.85 -5.39
CA ILE A 62 -0.81 -15.75 -6.25
C ILE A 62 -0.95 -15.19 -7.67
N HIS A 63 -1.10 -13.87 -7.82
CA HIS A 63 -1.46 -13.20 -9.06
C HIS A 63 -0.49 -12.08 -9.44
N ASP A 64 0.27 -12.30 -10.51
CA ASP A 64 1.16 -11.32 -11.11
C ASP A 64 0.41 -10.45 -12.14
N SER A 65 -0.57 -9.65 -11.70
CA SER A 65 -1.50 -8.93 -12.59
C SER A 65 -1.47 -7.42 -12.39
N ALA A 66 -1.78 -6.67 -13.46
CA ALA A 66 -1.89 -5.21 -13.41
C ALA A 66 -2.96 -4.74 -12.40
N VAL A 67 -4.07 -5.48 -12.24
CA VAL A 67 -5.12 -5.11 -11.27
C VAL A 67 -4.58 -5.19 -9.84
N VAL A 68 -3.86 -6.25 -9.49
CA VAL A 68 -3.27 -6.39 -8.14
C VAL A 68 -2.30 -5.25 -7.86
N TYR A 69 -1.42 -4.93 -8.81
CA TYR A 69 -0.49 -3.81 -8.63
C TYR A 69 -1.21 -2.45 -8.56
N ALA A 70 -2.28 -2.23 -9.33
CA ALA A 70 -3.06 -1.00 -9.22
C ALA A 70 -3.73 -0.87 -7.84
N LEU A 71 -4.27 -1.97 -7.30
CA LEU A 71 -4.82 -2.00 -5.94
C LEU A 71 -3.75 -1.77 -4.87
N SER A 72 -2.53 -2.28 -5.06
CA SER A 72 -1.39 -1.98 -4.20
C SER A 72 -1.05 -0.49 -4.18
N VAL A 73 -1.01 0.17 -5.36
CA VAL A 73 -0.78 1.62 -5.45
C VAL A 73 -1.88 2.38 -4.72
N LEU A 74 -3.14 2.02 -4.95
CA LEU A 74 -4.27 2.69 -4.31
C LEU A 74 -4.21 2.55 -2.80
N THR A 75 -4.06 1.33 -2.29
CA THR A 75 -4.13 1.03 -0.86
C THR A 75 -2.97 1.67 -0.09
N CYS A 76 -1.73 1.39 -0.49
CA CYS A 76 -0.55 1.94 0.19
C CYS A 76 -0.37 3.44 -0.12
N GLY A 77 -0.80 3.91 -1.30
CA GLY A 77 -0.76 5.34 -1.62
C GLY A 77 -1.71 6.16 -0.76
N LEU A 78 -2.92 5.65 -0.49
CA LEU A 78 -3.85 6.29 0.44
C LEU A 78 -3.30 6.33 1.87
N ALA A 79 -2.59 5.28 2.31
CA ALA A 79 -1.97 5.27 3.63
C ALA A 79 -0.83 6.30 3.76
N VAL A 80 0.05 6.39 2.75
CA VAL A 80 1.10 7.42 2.70
C VAL A 80 0.51 8.83 2.70
N ILE A 81 -0.55 9.05 1.91
CA ILE A 81 -1.27 10.33 1.88
C ILE A 81 -1.93 10.61 3.24
N GLY A 82 -2.55 9.59 3.86
CA GLY A 82 -3.18 9.69 5.17
C GLY A 82 -2.19 10.10 6.25
N TYR A 83 -1.01 9.48 6.28
CA TYR A 83 0.07 9.86 7.18
C TYR A 83 0.46 11.32 6.97
N ALA A 84 0.76 11.73 5.73
CA ALA A 84 1.13 13.11 5.45
C ALA A 84 0.01 14.09 5.84
N ALA A 85 -1.26 13.72 5.64
CA ALA A 85 -2.41 14.54 5.98
C ALA A 85 -2.51 14.76 7.50
N THR A 86 -2.36 13.73 8.34
CA THR A 86 -2.39 13.91 9.80
C THR A 86 -1.19 14.69 10.32
N ARG A 87 -0.05 14.68 9.61
CA ARG A 87 1.13 15.48 9.99
C ARG A 87 1.01 16.96 9.62
N VAL A 88 0.12 17.33 8.70
CA VAL A 88 -0.03 18.70 8.19
C VAL A 88 -1.33 19.36 8.68
N VAL A 89 -2.41 18.60 8.80
CA VAL A 89 -3.75 19.08 9.16
C VAL A 89 -4.19 18.41 10.46
N ALA A 90 -4.70 19.20 11.41
CA ALA A 90 -5.26 18.67 12.64
C ALA A 90 -6.55 17.90 12.35
N PHE A 91 -6.49 16.58 12.52
CA PHE A 91 -7.66 15.73 12.40
C PHE A 91 -8.44 15.71 13.72
N PRO A 92 -9.77 15.49 13.70
CA PRO A 92 -10.53 15.37 14.93
C PRO A 92 -9.93 14.31 15.86
N MET A 93 -9.65 14.66 17.12
CA MET A 93 -9.06 13.76 18.12
C MET A 93 -7.60 13.33 17.86
N LEU A 94 -6.93 13.90 16.84
CA LEU A 94 -5.51 13.64 16.50
C LEU A 94 -4.78 14.95 16.16
N ALA A 95 -5.00 16.01 16.94
CA ALA A 95 -4.39 17.31 16.68
C ALA A 95 -2.91 17.37 17.11
N ASP A 96 -2.54 16.52 18.07
CA ASP A 96 -1.19 16.31 18.59
C ASP A 96 -0.25 15.60 17.59
N ASP A 97 -0.82 14.88 16.63
CA ASP A 97 -0.08 14.25 15.54
C ASP A 97 0.53 15.24 14.53
N VAL A 98 0.08 16.49 14.52
CA VAL A 98 0.58 17.53 13.61
C VAL A 98 2.05 17.82 13.90
N GLY A 99 2.89 17.75 12.87
CA GLY A 99 4.34 17.93 12.99
C GLY A 99 5.10 16.72 13.58
N ASN A 100 4.42 15.69 14.09
CA ASN A 100 5.05 14.46 14.58
C ASN A 100 5.47 13.52 13.43
N TRP A 101 6.39 13.97 12.58
CA TRP A 101 6.86 13.22 11.41
C TRP A 101 7.72 12.00 11.72
N TRP A 102 8.20 11.89 12.97
CA TRP A 102 9.19 10.89 13.39
C TRP A 102 8.60 9.82 14.30
N GLU A 103 7.27 9.74 14.40
CA GLU A 103 6.60 8.66 15.11
C GLU A 103 7.11 7.29 14.60
N PRO A 104 7.81 6.49 15.43
CA PRO A 104 8.59 5.35 14.94
C PRO A 104 7.80 4.34 14.11
N LEU A 105 6.61 3.94 14.58
CA LEU A 105 5.76 2.99 13.84
C LEU A 105 5.19 3.62 12.57
N GLY A 106 4.90 4.93 12.61
CA GLY A 106 4.51 5.72 11.44
C GLY A 106 5.59 5.71 10.36
N VAL A 107 6.86 5.94 10.74
CA VAL A 107 8.00 5.91 9.82
C VAL A 107 8.21 4.53 9.20
N VAL A 108 8.14 3.46 10.01
CA VAL A 108 8.23 2.08 9.52
C VAL A 108 7.13 1.80 8.49
N SER A 109 5.90 2.23 8.78
CA SER A 109 4.76 2.08 7.87
C SER A 109 5.01 2.80 6.55
N ILE A 110 5.26 4.11 6.56
CA ILE A 110 5.38 4.89 5.32
C ILE A 110 6.53 4.43 4.44
N VAL A 111 7.64 3.97 5.02
CA VAL A 111 8.77 3.44 4.25
C VAL A 111 8.34 2.16 3.53
N SER A 112 7.71 1.24 4.26
CA SER A 112 7.24 -0.02 3.69
C SER A 112 6.15 0.18 2.63
N GLU A 113 5.20 1.07 2.86
CA GLU A 113 4.13 1.43 1.93
C GLU A 113 4.67 2.13 0.68
N SER A 114 5.66 3.02 0.84
CA SER A 114 6.32 3.68 -0.28
C SER A 114 7.06 2.68 -1.17
N ILE A 115 7.72 1.66 -0.60
CA ILE A 115 8.35 0.58 -1.37
C ILE A 115 7.29 -0.16 -2.20
N VAL A 116 6.12 -0.46 -1.62
CA VAL A 116 5.01 -1.10 -2.33
C VAL A 116 4.49 -0.22 -3.46
N VAL A 117 4.25 1.07 -3.21
CA VAL A 117 3.77 2.02 -4.22
C VAL A 117 4.75 2.13 -5.38
N ILE A 118 6.04 2.35 -5.10
CA ILE A 118 7.08 2.48 -6.12
C ILE A 118 7.23 1.19 -6.93
N GLY A 119 7.24 0.03 -6.27
CA GLY A 119 7.31 -1.27 -6.94
C GLY A 119 6.11 -1.52 -7.84
N ALA A 120 4.91 -1.24 -7.35
CA ALA A 120 3.66 -1.44 -8.09
C ALA A 120 3.54 -0.49 -9.29
N LEU A 121 3.87 0.80 -9.13
CA LEU A 121 3.93 1.75 -10.24
C LEU A 121 4.96 1.31 -11.29
N SER A 122 6.14 0.88 -10.86
CA SER A 122 7.18 0.38 -11.75
C SER A 122 6.73 -0.84 -12.55
N ALA A 123 6.00 -1.76 -11.92
CA ALA A 123 5.42 -2.93 -12.59
C ALA A 123 4.40 -2.53 -13.66
N LEU A 124 3.49 -1.61 -13.33
CA LEU A 124 2.46 -1.11 -14.24
C LEU A 124 3.05 -0.38 -15.45
N VAL A 125 4.02 0.51 -15.22
CA VAL A 125 4.70 1.26 -16.30
C VAL A 125 5.41 0.30 -17.26
N ARG A 126 6.13 -0.69 -16.73
CA ARG A 126 6.80 -1.72 -17.56
C ARG A 126 5.80 -2.54 -18.35
N GLY A 127 4.69 -2.96 -17.74
CA GLY A 127 3.62 -3.71 -18.40
C GLY A 127 3.02 -2.96 -19.59
N ARG A 128 2.75 -1.66 -19.42
CA ARG A 128 2.24 -0.79 -20.51
C ARG A 128 3.25 -0.63 -21.64
N ALA A 129 4.53 -0.43 -21.32
CA ALA A 129 5.58 -0.29 -22.33
C ALA A 129 5.76 -1.55 -23.18
N VAL A 130 5.68 -2.74 -22.57
CA VAL A 130 5.73 -4.02 -23.29
C VAL A 130 4.51 -4.19 -24.20
N ALA A 131 3.31 -3.86 -23.72
CA ALA A 131 2.09 -3.93 -24.52
C ALA A 131 2.13 -2.97 -25.72
N ALA A 132 2.61 -1.75 -25.53
CA ALA A 132 2.73 -0.76 -26.60
C ALA A 132 3.70 -1.22 -27.72
N ARG A 133 4.87 -1.76 -27.36
CA ARG A 133 5.85 -2.30 -28.32
C ARG A 133 5.32 -3.48 -29.13
N ALA A 134 4.49 -4.33 -28.51
CA ALA A 134 3.85 -5.44 -29.21
C ALA A 134 2.78 -4.98 -30.21
N GLY A 135 2.15 -3.82 -29.96
CA GLY A 135 1.14 -3.24 -30.85
C GLY A 135 1.71 -2.44 -32.03
N SER A 136 2.93 -1.92 -31.94
CA SER A 136 3.61 -1.15 -33.00
C SER A 136 4.39 -2.00 -34.01
N GLY A 137 4.44 -3.32 -33.81
CA GLY A 137 5.14 -4.27 -34.69
C GLY A 137 4.24 -4.95 -35.73
N ILE A 138 3.04 -4.41 -35.96
CA ILE A 138 2.09 -4.78 -37.02
C ILE A 138 2.02 -3.60 -37.98
#